data_AF-A0A431K9U6-F1
#
_entry.id   AF-A0A431K9U6-F1
#
_cell.length_a   1.000
_cell.length_b   1.000
_cell.length_c   1.000
_cell.angle_alpha   90.00
_cell.angle_beta   90.00
_cell.angle_gamma   90.00
#
_symmetry.space_group_name_H-M   'P 1'
#
loop_
_entity.id
_entity.type
_entity.pdbx_description
1 polymer ?
#
loop_
_entity_poly.entity_id
_entity_poly.type
_entity_poly.pdbx_seq_one_letter_code
_entity_poly.pdbx_strand_id
1 'polypeptide(L)'
;MGKRDELRGLKENVIVGRLIPAGTGMAFHQARKAKEEMDDTERRAIAMQEAQERAALELAALDGDVADDAAAAPAEGGAAAE
;
A
#
# COMPACT_ATOMS: atom_id res chain seq x y z
N MET A 1 -13.67 2.84 32.46
CA MET A 1 -13.38 3.21 31.05
C MET A 1 -14.65 3.76 30.43
N GLY A 2 -14.61 4.95 29.83
CA GLY A 2 -15.80 5.55 29.18
C GLY A 2 -15.97 5.06 27.74
N LYS A 3 -17.23 4.85 27.30
CA LYS A 3 -17.54 4.64 25.88
C LYS A 3 -17.25 5.93 25.11
N ARG A 4 -16.44 5.85 24.07
CA ARG A 4 -16.27 6.93 23.10
C ARG A 4 -17.35 6.79 22.03
N ASP A 5 -18.03 7.89 21.77
CA ASP A 5 -19.00 7.99 20.69
C ASP A 5 -18.31 8.58 19.46
N GLU A 6 -18.56 7.98 18.30
CA GLU A 6 -17.98 8.41 17.03
C GLU A 6 -18.83 9.50 16.34
N LEU A 7 -20.00 9.86 16.91
CA LEU A 7 -20.86 10.96 16.47
C LEU A 7 -21.24 10.86 14.99
N ARG A 8 -21.51 9.63 14.51
CA ARG A 8 -21.82 9.37 13.10
C ARG A 8 -23.32 9.53 12.78
N GLY A 9 -24.17 9.53 13.81
CA GLY A 9 -25.61 9.63 13.69
C GLY A 9 -26.11 11.04 13.37
N LEU A 10 -27.35 11.11 12.88
CA LEU A 10 -28.00 12.38 12.55
C LEU A 10 -28.14 13.26 13.80
N LYS A 11 -28.70 12.70 14.87
CA LYS A 11 -28.97 13.41 16.13
C LYS A 11 -27.69 13.92 16.78
N GLU A 12 -26.65 13.09 16.83
CA GLU A 12 -25.34 13.45 17.40
C GLU A 12 -24.71 14.62 16.66
N ASN A 13 -24.76 14.63 15.32
CA ASN A 13 -24.23 15.74 14.53
C ASN A 13 -25.01 17.04 14.75
N VAL A 14 -26.34 16.96 14.91
CA VAL A 14 -27.16 18.13 15.28
C VAL A 14 -26.76 18.68 16.66
N ILE A 15 -26.58 17.81 17.66
CA ILE A 15 -26.22 18.21 19.03
C ILE A 15 -24.86 18.91 19.07
N VAL A 16 -23.90 18.46 18.26
CA VAL A 16 -22.53 18.99 18.23
C VAL A 16 -22.38 20.16 17.23
N GLY A 17 -23.44 20.51 16.50
CA GLY A 17 -23.45 21.62 15.54
C GLY A 17 -22.68 21.35 14.25
N ARG A 18 -22.47 20.08 13.90
CA ARG A 18 -21.86 19.67 12.62
C ARG A 18 -22.95 19.49 11.57
N LEU A 19 -22.57 19.67 10.31
CA LEU A 19 -23.49 19.48 9.20
C LEU A 19 -23.98 18.02 9.15
N ILE A 20 -25.28 17.85 9.02
CA ILE A 20 -25.93 16.54 8.99
C ILE A 20 -25.87 15.89 7.59
N PRO A 21 -25.84 14.56 7.47
CA PRO A 21 -25.88 13.85 6.19
C PRO A 21 -27.30 13.76 5.62
N ALA A 22 -28.02 14.88 5.57
CA ALA A 22 -29.39 14.95 5.08
C ALA A 22 -29.68 16.31 4.41
N GLY A 23 -30.62 16.32 3.46
CA GLY A 23 -31.04 17.54 2.76
C GLY A 23 -29.87 18.31 2.14
N THR A 24 -29.78 19.61 2.41
CA THR A 24 -28.68 20.48 1.94
C THR A 24 -27.30 20.05 2.44
N GLY A 25 -27.25 19.30 3.55
CA GLY A 25 -26.00 18.78 4.08
C GLY A 25 -25.40 17.62 3.28
N MET A 26 -26.18 16.93 2.44
CA MET A 26 -25.66 15.82 1.62
C MET A 26 -24.59 16.26 0.62
N ALA A 27 -24.66 17.46 0.06
CA ALA A 27 -23.67 17.93 -0.91
C ALA A 27 -22.27 18.01 -0.31
N PHE A 28 -22.17 18.56 0.90
CA PHE A 28 -20.90 18.64 1.64
C PHE A 28 -20.36 17.26 1.99
N HIS A 29 -21.22 16.37 2.50
CA HIS A 29 -20.81 15.01 2.86
C HIS A 29 -20.36 14.20 1.64
N GLN A 30 -21.04 14.34 0.50
CA GLN A 30 -20.64 13.69 -0.75
C GLN A 30 -19.29 14.22 -1.26
N ALA A 31 -19.08 15.54 -1.24
CA ALA A 31 -17.80 16.12 -1.62
C ALA A 31 -16.66 15.64 -0.71
N ARG A 32 -16.90 15.54 0.60
CA ARG A 32 -15.93 15.02 1.56
C ARG A 32 -15.60 13.55 1.28
N LYS A 33 -16.62 12.71 1.05
CA LYS A 33 -16.46 11.29 0.74
C LYS A 33 -15.69 11.07 -0.57
N ALA A 34 -16.01 11.85 -1.61
CA ALA A 34 -15.32 11.78 -2.89
C ALA A 34 -13.83 12.16 -2.75
N LYS A 35 -13.51 13.18 -1.95
CA LYS A 35 -12.12 13.54 -1.65
C LYS A 35 -11.40 12.43 -0.88
N GLU A 36 -12.03 11.87 0.16
CA GLU A 36 -11.47 10.74 0.92
C GLU A 36 -11.22 9.53 0.01
N GLU A 37 -12.13 9.23 -0.92
CA GLU A 37 -11.96 8.14 -1.89
C GLU A 37 -10.81 8.42 -2.86
N MET A 38 -10.68 9.64 -3.39
CA MET A 38 -9.55 10.02 -4.26
C MET A 38 -8.20 9.87 -3.55
N ASP A 39 -8.09 10.42 -2.34
CA ASP A 39 -6.87 10.35 -1.53
C ASP A 39 -6.50 8.88 -1.21
N ASP A 40 -7.50 8.04 -0.89
CA ASP A 40 -7.30 6.60 -0.64
C ASP A 40 -6.84 5.85 -1.90
N THR A 41 -7.39 6.19 -3.06
CA THR A 41 -7.05 5.54 -4.33
C THR A 41 -5.61 5.86 -4.72
N GLU A 42 -5.21 7.12 -4.60
CA GLU A 42 -3.84 7.58 -4.86
C GLU A 42 -2.84 6.91 -3.91
N ARG A 43 -3.14 6.87 -2.61
CA ARG A 43 -2.30 6.17 -1.62
C ARG A 43 -2.12 4.69 -1.93
N ARG A 44 -3.21 4.00 -2.33
CA ARG A 44 -3.14 2.58 -2.70
C ARG A 44 -2.33 2.37 -3.98
N ALA A 45 -2.44 3.27 -4.97
CA ALA A 45 -1.67 3.19 -6.20
C ALA A 45 -0.16 3.34 -5.93
N ILE A 46 0.23 4.33 -5.13
CA ILE A 46 1.63 4.55 -4.74
C ILE A 46 2.17 3.32 -3.98
N ALA A 47 1.43 2.84 -2.98
CA ALA A 47 1.84 1.66 -2.21
C ALA A 47 2.01 0.40 -3.09
N MET A 48 1.15 0.22 -4.10
CA MET A 48 1.25 -0.89 -5.04
C MET A 48 2.48 -0.75 -5.94
N GLN A 49 2.75 0.45 -6.47
CA GLN A 49 3.93 0.71 -7.30
C GLN A 49 5.23 0.49 -6.50
N GLU A 50 5.32 1.05 -5.29
CA GLU A 50 6.49 0.84 -4.42
C GLU A 50 6.72 -0.64 -4.09
N ALA A 51 5.65 -1.40 -3.86
CA ALA A 51 5.75 -2.83 -3.62
C ALA A 51 6.27 -3.59 -4.86
N GLN A 52 5.80 -3.21 -6.06
CA GLN A 52 6.28 -3.78 -7.32
C GLN A 52 7.74 -3.45 -7.59
N GLU A 53 8.16 -2.21 -7.38
CA GLU A 53 9.55 -1.77 -7.56
C GLU A 53 10.48 -2.50 -6.60
N ARG A 54 10.11 -2.63 -5.33
CA ARG A 54 10.89 -3.38 -4.34
C ARG A 54 11.02 -4.85 -4.74
N ALA A 55 9.93 -5.49 -5.15
CA ALA A 55 9.95 -6.89 -5.59
C ALA A 55 10.81 -7.07 -6.85
N ALA A 56 10.77 -6.13 -7.79
CA ALA A 56 11.61 -6.17 -8.99
C ALA A 56 13.10 -6.00 -8.67
N LEU A 57 13.44 -5.07 -7.77
CA LEU A 57 14.83 -4.90 -7.30
C LEU A 57 15.33 -6.12 -6.53
N GLU A 58 14.49 -6.72 -5.70
CA GLU A 58 14.82 -7.95 -4.97
C GLU A 58 15.06 -9.11 -5.94
N LEU A 59 14.20 -9.30 -6.95
CA LEU A 59 14.39 -10.31 -7.98
C LEU A 59 15.68 -10.08 -8.77
N ALA A 60 15.96 -8.83 -9.17
CA ALA A 60 17.18 -8.48 -9.89
C ALA A 60 18.45 -8.70 -9.04
N ALA A 61 18.38 -8.50 -7.73
CA ALA A 61 19.49 -8.81 -6.82
C ALA A 61 19.73 -10.32 -6.75
N LEU A 62 18.67 -11.12 -6.63
CA LEU A 62 18.76 -12.59 -6.61
C LEU A 62 19.34 -13.15 -7.92
N ASP A 63 18.92 -12.63 -9.08
CA ASP A 63 19.46 -13.04 -10.39
C ASP A 63 20.95 -12.66 -10.55
N GLY A 64 21.37 -11.54 -9.96
CA GLY A 64 22.77 -11.10 -9.94
C GLY A 64 23.67 -12.00 -9.09
N ASP A 65 23.18 -12.44 -7.92
CA ASP A 65 23.92 -13.33 -7.02
C ASP A 65 24.08 -14.76 -7.60
N VAL A 66 23.08 -15.25 -8.36
CA VAL A 66 23.16 -16.55 -9.05
C VAL A 66 24.19 -16.55 -10.19
N ALA A 67 24.40 -15.42 -10.85
CA ALA A 67 25.42 -15.28 -11.90
C ALA A 67 26.85 -15.27 -11.34
N ASP A 68 27.05 -14.72 -10.13
CA ASP A 68 28.35 -14.68 -9.45
C ASP A 68 28.71 -16.07 -8.87
N ASP A 69 27.75 -16.80 -8.29
CA ASP A 69 27.97 -18.16 -7.76
C ASP A 69 28.22 -19.21 -8.87
N ALA A 70 27.56 -19.07 -10.03
CA ALA A 70 27.78 -19.95 -11.18
C ALA A 70 29.17 -19.80 -11.83
N ALA A 71 29.83 -18.64 -11.67
CA ALA A 71 31.20 -18.42 -12.13
C ALA A 71 32.27 -18.98 -11.16
N ALA A 72 31.86 -19.40 -9.96
CA ALA A 72 32.73 -19.91 -8.90
C ALA A 72 32.63 -21.44 -8.66
N ALA A 73 32.02 -22.20 -9.58
CA ALA A 73 32.04 -23.66 -9.49
C ALA A 73 33.48 -24.21 -9.66
N PRO A 74 33.98 -25.05 -8.73
CA PRO A 74 35.39 -25.41 -8.67
C PRO A 74 35.79 -26.37 -9.79
N ALA A 75 36.99 -26.15 -10.31
CA ALA A 75 37.69 -27.10 -11.18
C ALA A 75 37.95 -28.41 -10.43
N GLU A 76 37.04 -29.38 -10.58
CA GLU A 76 37.31 -30.78 -10.22
C GLU A 76 38.08 -31.43 -11.37
N GLY A 77 39.31 -31.83 -11.06
CA GLY A 77 40.27 -32.37 -12.02
C GLY A 77 39.87 -33.70 -12.64
N GLY A 78 40.28 -33.88 -13.89
CA GLY A 78 40.38 -35.18 -14.56
C GLY A 78 41.78 -35.34 -15.12
N ALA A 79 42.66 -35.93 -14.34
CA ALA A 79 43.93 -36.45 -14.82
C ALA A 79 43.69 -37.64 -15.76
N ALA A 80 44.30 -37.64 -16.96
CA ALA A 80 44.76 -38.85 -17.66
C ALA A 80 45.46 -38.52 -19.00
N ALA A 81 46.63 -39.15 -19.18
CA ALA A 81 47.42 -39.37 -20.41
C ALA A 81 48.07 -38.10 -21.04
N GLU A 82 49.35 -38.07 -21.40
CA GLU A 82 50.32 -39.10 -21.80
C GLU A 82 51.75 -38.63 -21.47
#